data_AF-A0A833SWI8-F1
#
_entry.id   AF-A0A833SWI8-F1
#
_cell.length_a   1.000
_cell.length_b   1.000
_cell.length_c   1.000
_cell.angle_alpha   90.00
_cell.angle_beta   90.00
_cell.angle_gamma   90.00
#
_symmetry.space_group_name_H-M   'P 1'
#
loop_
_entity.id
_entity.type
_entity.pdbx_description
1 polymer ?
#
loop_
_entity_poly.entity_id
_entity_poly.type
_entity_poly.pdbx_seq_one_letter_code
_entity_poly.pdbx_strand_id
1 'polypeptide(L)'
;MVHEATFEDELTKEAKDKAHCTMAEAIQVGRQANARHLLLTHFSQRYPKTAVLSSSSAESAMDVLTAIDMLSLRFRELRQPQLMDVCTQLMTQDDDEDSEAAASHTAQQQRQERKKHKSVERTAQS
;
A
#
# COMPACT_ATOMS: atom_id res chain seq x y z
N MET A 1 -0.98 5.54 15.37
CA MET A 1 -2.01 5.97 14.41
C MET A 1 -2.27 4.82 13.46
N VAL A 2 -3.53 4.58 13.08
CA VAL A 2 -3.89 3.64 12.00
C VAL A 2 -4.46 4.48 10.86
N HIS A 3 -4.01 4.25 9.64
CA HIS A 3 -4.43 5.04 8.47
C HIS A 3 -4.57 4.15 7.23
N GLU A 4 -5.54 4.46 6.36
CA GLU A 4 -5.68 3.76 5.08
C GLU A 4 -4.59 4.18 4.10
N ALA A 5 -4.11 3.23 3.30
CA ALA A 5 -3.13 3.47 2.25
C ALA A 5 -3.48 2.59 1.04
N THR A 6 -4.58 2.94 0.38
CA THR A 6 -5.22 2.08 -0.62
C THR A 6 -4.47 2.05 -1.95
N PHE A 7 -3.81 3.15 -2.31
CA PHE A 7 -3.13 3.33 -3.59
C PHE A 7 -1.62 3.51 -3.42
N GLU A 8 -0.86 3.08 -4.42
CA GLU A 8 0.55 3.43 -4.58
C GLU A 8 0.70 4.92 -4.94
N ASP A 9 1.88 5.48 -4.74
CA ASP A 9 2.13 6.91 -4.89
C ASP A 9 1.98 7.38 -6.35
N GLU A 10 2.24 6.50 -7.31
CA GLU A 10 2.04 6.73 -8.74
C GLU A 10 0.57 6.89 -9.13
N LEU A 11 -0.36 6.42 -8.29
CA LEU A 11 -1.81 6.39 -8.55
C LEU A 11 -2.57 7.51 -7.84
N THR A 12 -1.90 8.65 -7.61
CA THR A 12 -2.47 9.83 -6.92
C THR A 12 -3.79 10.30 -7.54
N LYS A 13 -3.94 10.25 -8.87
CA LYS A 13 -5.19 10.66 -9.53
C LYS A 13 -6.35 9.73 -9.16
N GLU A 14 -6.14 8.42 -9.24
CA GLU A 14 -7.13 7.42 -8.87
C GLU A 14 -7.49 7.48 -7.39
N ALA A 15 -6.49 7.75 -6.53
CA ALA A 15 -6.68 7.95 -5.10
C ALA A 15 -7.65 9.10 -4.85
N LYS A 16 -7.41 10.26 -5.48
CA LYS A 16 -8.29 11.43 -5.41
C LYS A 16 -9.68 11.17 -5.98
N ASP A 17 -9.77 10.59 -7.18
CA ASP A 17 -11.04 10.33 -7.86
C ASP A 17 -11.94 9.35 -7.07
N LYS A 18 -11.33 8.49 -6.25
CA LYS A 18 -12.04 7.51 -5.41
C LYS A 18 -12.05 7.86 -3.93
N ALA A 19 -11.58 9.05 -3.55
CA ALA A 19 -11.51 9.53 -2.17
C ALA A 19 -10.81 8.56 -1.21
N HIS A 20 -9.62 8.09 -1.58
CA HIS A 20 -8.70 7.34 -0.72
C HIS A 20 -7.31 7.98 -0.74
N CYS A 21 -6.46 7.62 0.22
CA CYS A 21 -5.07 8.07 0.27
C CYS A 21 -4.11 7.15 -0.49
N THR A 22 -3.01 7.75 -0.97
CA THR A 22 -1.77 7.02 -1.28
C THR A 22 -0.97 6.72 0.00
N MET A 23 0.08 5.89 -0.12
CA MET A 23 0.99 5.60 0.99
C MET A 23 1.72 6.85 1.48
N ALA A 24 2.28 7.66 0.58
CA ALA A 24 2.96 8.91 0.92
C ALA A 24 2.04 9.91 1.61
N GLU A 25 0.78 10.03 1.17
CA GLU A 25 -0.21 10.89 1.83
C GLU A 25 -0.47 10.43 3.27
N ALA A 26 -0.71 9.13 3.47
CA ALA A 26 -0.91 8.56 4.81
C ALA A 26 0.31 8.78 5.74
N ILE A 27 1.52 8.59 5.22
CA ILE A 27 2.78 8.85 5.95
C ILE A 27 2.91 10.33 6.31
N GLN A 28 2.60 11.23 5.38
CA GLN A 28 2.66 12.66 5.62
C GLN A 28 1.66 13.08 6.71
N VAL A 29 0.43 12.56 6.69
CA VAL A 29 -0.56 12.81 7.75
C VAL A 29 -0.04 12.29 9.10
N GLY A 30 0.55 11.09 9.13
CA GLY A 30 1.17 10.54 10.35
C GLY A 30 2.27 11.44 10.93
N ARG A 31 3.14 11.99 10.06
CA ARG A 31 4.18 12.94 10.45
C ARG A 31 3.59 14.23 11.01
N GLN A 32 2.61 14.82 10.34
CA GLN A 32 1.94 16.05 10.79
C GLN A 32 1.22 15.86 12.12
N ALA A 33 0.67 14.66 12.36
CA ALA A 33 0.04 14.29 13.62
C ALA A 33 1.06 13.99 14.74
N ASN A 34 2.37 14.09 14.48
CA ASN A 34 3.44 13.66 15.39
C ASN A 34 3.23 12.22 15.91
N ALA A 35 2.74 11.33 15.04
CA ALA A 35 2.55 9.94 15.41
C ALA A 35 3.92 9.28 15.64
N ARG A 36 4.06 8.58 16.78
CA ARG A 36 5.24 7.76 17.05
C ARG A 36 5.28 6.50 16.18
N HIS A 37 4.11 5.87 16.03
CA HIS A 37 3.92 4.66 15.22
C HIS A 37 2.74 4.88 14.27
N LEU A 38 2.95 4.60 12.99
CA LEU A 38 1.93 4.63 11.95
C LEU A 38 1.74 3.21 11.41
N LEU A 39 0.53 2.69 11.54
CA LEU A 39 0.13 1.40 10.97
C LEU A 39 -0.74 1.65 9.74
N LEU A 40 -0.21 1.30 8.56
CA LEU A 40 -0.91 1.40 7.29
C LEU A 40 -1.81 0.18 7.09
N THR A 41 -3.02 0.39 6.59
CA THR A 41 -4.00 -0.68 6.34
C THR A 41 -4.89 -0.37 5.13
N HIS A 42 -5.90 -1.22 4.86
CA HIS A 42 -6.89 -1.04 3.79
C HIS A 42 -6.23 -0.90 2.40
N PHE A 43 -5.34 -1.86 2.10
CA PHE A 43 -4.67 -1.97 0.81
C PHE A 43 -5.62 -2.50 -0.25
N SER A 44 -5.59 -1.93 -1.45
CA SER A 44 -6.36 -2.49 -2.56
C SER A 44 -5.69 -3.77 -3.06
N GLN A 45 -6.38 -4.92 -2.93
CA GLN A 45 -5.96 -6.21 -3.50
C GLN A 45 -5.70 -6.18 -5.02
N ARG A 46 -6.26 -5.17 -5.70
CA ARG A 46 -6.10 -5.02 -7.16
C ARG A 46 -4.72 -4.52 -7.54
N TYR A 47 -3.95 -3.95 -6.62
CA TYR A 47 -2.58 -3.50 -6.87
C TYR A 47 -1.66 -4.46 -6.09
N PRO A 48 -0.91 -5.34 -6.79
CA PRO A 48 -0.03 -6.29 -6.12
C PRO A 48 1.00 -5.52 -5.29
N LYS A 49 1.07 -5.87 -4.01
CA LYS A 49 1.90 -5.19 -3.04
C LYS A 49 3.35 -5.41 -3.44
N THR A 50 4.07 -4.37 -3.83
CA THR A 50 5.49 -4.37 -3.50
C THR A 50 5.53 -4.18 -1.98
N ALA A 51 5.61 -5.29 -1.24
CA ALA A 51 5.73 -5.30 0.21
C ALA A 51 7.07 -4.66 0.58
N VAL A 52 7.14 -3.35 0.50
CA VAL A 52 8.25 -2.57 0.98
C VAL A 52 7.63 -1.61 1.96
N LEU A 53 8.21 -1.59 3.16
CA LEU A 53 8.65 -0.38 3.86
C LEU A 53 8.71 -0.69 5.36
N SER A 54 9.72 -1.45 5.77
CA SER A 54 10.44 -1.06 6.98
C SER A 54 11.39 0.06 6.55
N SER A 55 10.93 1.30 6.57
CA SER A 55 11.84 2.45 6.58
C SER A 55 12.07 2.89 8.03
N SER A 56 12.52 1.96 8.86
CA SER A 56 13.15 2.32 10.14
C SER A 56 14.55 2.87 9.84
N SER A 57 14.62 4.06 9.22
CA SER A 57 15.89 4.78 9.28
C SER A 57 16.09 5.19 10.73
N ALA A 58 17.29 4.97 11.27
CA ALA A 58 17.63 5.38 12.64
C ALA A 58 17.43 6.89 12.89
N GLU A 59 17.25 7.67 11.82
CA GLU A 59 17.02 9.11 11.83
C GLU A 59 15.53 9.50 11.72
N SER A 60 14.62 8.56 11.43
CA SER A 60 13.19 8.85 11.34
C SER A 60 12.54 8.86 12.73
N ALA A 61 11.83 9.93 13.06
CA ALA A 61 11.14 10.08 14.34
C ALA A 61 9.82 9.26 14.45
N MET A 62 9.41 8.59 13.38
CA MET A 62 8.18 7.81 13.30
C MET A 62 8.45 6.45 12.65
N ASP A 63 7.98 5.39 13.31
CA ASP A 63 8.00 4.02 12.77
C ASP A 63 6.76 3.80 11.89
N VAL A 64 6.98 3.35 10.66
CA VAL A 64 5.91 2.99 9.71
C VAL A 64 5.83 1.46 9.63
N LEU A 65 4.63 0.93 9.82
CA LEU A 65 4.33 -0.50 9.82
C LEU A 65 3.19 -0.80 8.86
N THR A 66 3.18 -2.00 8.30
CA THR A 66 2.11 -2.49 7.43
C THR A 66 1.25 -3.49 8.19
N ALA A 67 -0.06 -3.29 8.16
CA ALA A 67 -1.00 -4.26 8.70
C ALA A 67 -1.06 -5.51 7.83
N ILE A 68 -1.15 -6.64 8.50
CA ILE A 68 -1.30 -7.96 7.90
C ILE A 68 -2.60 -8.56 8.41
N ASP A 69 -3.27 -9.32 7.55
CA ASP A 69 -4.51 -9.99 7.93
C ASP A 69 -4.26 -10.88 9.15
N MET A 70 -5.12 -10.75 10.15
CA MET A 70 -5.01 -11.44 11.45
C MET A 70 -3.80 -11.08 12.32
N LEU A 71 -3.03 -10.05 11.96
CA LEU A 71 -1.98 -9.50 12.81
C LEU A 71 -2.58 -8.97 14.12
N SER A 72 -2.20 -9.59 15.23
CA SER A 72 -2.57 -9.16 16.59
C SER A 72 -1.31 -8.78 17.34
N LEU A 73 -1.23 -7.52 17.78
CA LEU A 73 -0.06 -6.95 18.43
C LEU A 73 -0.46 -6.18 19.69
N ARG A 74 0.37 -6.30 20.72
CA ARG A 74 0.42 -5.39 21.86
C ARG A 74 1.22 -4.16 21.48
N PHE A 75 0.89 -3.01 22.07
CA PHE A 75 1.61 -1.75 21.82
C PHE A 75 3.13 -1.83 22.05
N ARG A 76 3.61 -2.72 22.93
CA ARG A 76 5.05 -2.91 23.15
C ARG A 76 5.76 -3.55 21.94
N GLU A 77 5.05 -4.38 21.18
CA GLU A 77 5.61 -5.12 20.04
C GLU A 77 5.83 -4.20 18.82
N LEU A 78 5.12 -3.07 18.73
CA LEU A 78 5.33 -2.05 17.70
C LEU A 78 6.74 -1.42 17.71
N ARG A 79 7.51 -1.62 18.80
CA ARG A 79 8.89 -1.14 18.92
C ARG A 79 9.95 -2.18 18.54
N GLN A 80 9.52 -3.37 18.12
CA GLN A 80 10.44 -4.44 17.77
C GLN A 80 11.01 -4.18 16.37
N PRO A 81 12.33 -3.95 16.22
CA PRO A 81 12.93 -3.42 14.99
C PRO A 81 12.79 -4.36 13.78
N GLN A 82 12.67 -5.66 14.01
CA GLN A 82 12.61 -6.69 12.97
C GLN A 82 11.19 -7.23 12.75
N LEU A 83 10.17 -6.65 13.40
CA LEU A 83 8.81 -7.18 13.33
C LEU A 83 8.34 -7.31 11.88
N MET A 84 8.53 -6.26 11.09
CA MET A 84 8.07 -6.24 9.71
C MET A 84 8.89 -7.18 8.82
N ASP A 85 10.18 -7.33 9.07
CA ASP A 85 11.04 -8.24 8.32
C ASP A 85 10.60 -9.70 8.51
N VAL A 86 10.32 -10.10 9.75
CA VAL A 86 9.82 -11.43 10.09
C VAL A 86 8.43 -11.66 9.48
N CYS A 87 7.55 -10.67 9.58
CA CYS A 87 6.23 -10.73 8.98
C CYS A 87 6.27 -10.92 7.47
N THR A 88 7.12 -10.17 6.76
CA THR A 88 7.29 -10.31 5.30
C THR A 88 7.85 -11.68 4.95
N GLN A 89 8.86 -12.18 5.68
CA GLN A 89 9.43 -13.51 5.46
C GLN A 89 8.38 -14.62 5.60
N LEU A 90 7.51 -14.54 6.61
CA LEU A 90 6.43 -15.50 6.81
C LEU A 90 5.43 -15.47 5.65
N MET A 91 5.08 -14.29 5.13
CA MET A 91 4.13 -14.18 4.01
C MET A 91 4.70 -14.73 2.70
N THR A 92 5.99 -14.51 2.43
CA THR A 92 6.62 -15.01 1.20
C THR A 92 6.85 -16.52 1.19
N GLN A 93 6.76 -17.19 2.35
CA GLN A 93 6.89 -18.65 2.43
C GLN A 93 5.63 -19.37 1.93
N ASP A 94 4.48 -18.68 1.92
CA ASP A 94 3.20 -19.25 1.47
C ASP A 94 2.92 -18.95 -0.02
N ASP A 95 3.59 -17.95 -0.62
CA ASP A 95 3.37 -17.51 -2.02
C ASP A 95 4.04 -18.41 -3.08
N ASP A 96 4.89 -19.37 -2.70
CA ASP A 96 5.46 -20.36 -3.64
C ASP A 96 4.39 -21.36 -4.17
N GLU A 97 3.16 -21.32 -3.65
CA GLU A 97 2.05 -22.18 -4.09
C GLU A 97 0.96 -21.47 -4.93
N ASP A 98 0.90 -20.12 -5.01
CA ASP A 98 -0.22 -19.41 -5.66
C ASP A 98 0.16 -18.51 -6.86
N SER A 99 -0.20 -19.01 -8.06
CA SER A 99 -0.05 -18.40 -9.40
C SER A 99 -0.93 -17.16 -9.68
N GLU A 100 -1.70 -16.66 -8.71
CA GLU A 100 -2.77 -15.66 -8.93
C GLU A 100 -2.29 -14.22 -9.17
N ALA A 101 -1.10 -13.84 -8.67
CA ALA A 101 -0.60 -12.47 -8.80
C ALA A 101 -0.35 -12.03 -10.26
N ALA A 102 0.04 -12.96 -11.13
CA ALA A 102 0.30 -12.70 -12.55
C ALA A 102 -0.98 -12.42 -13.37
N ALA A 103 -2.10 -13.03 -12.98
CA ALA A 103 -3.40 -12.81 -13.63
C ALA A 103 -3.95 -11.39 -13.37
N SER A 104 -3.68 -10.85 -12.17
CA SER A 104 -4.11 -9.50 -11.77
C SER A 104 -3.41 -8.40 -12.59
N HIS A 105 -2.09 -8.51 -12.80
CA HIS A 105 -1.32 -7.57 -13.63
C HIS A 105 -1.82 -7.49 -15.08
N THR A 106 -2.11 -8.65 -15.67
CA THR A 106 -2.56 -8.75 -17.07
C THR A 106 -3.96 -8.14 -17.25
N ALA A 107 -4.88 -8.42 -16.32
CA ALA A 107 -6.22 -7.85 -16.33
C ALA A 107 -6.20 -6.32 -16.14
N GLN A 108 -5.23 -5.79 -15.42
CA GLN A 108 -5.04 -4.35 -15.20
C GLN A 108 -4.54 -3.62 -16.43
N GLN A 109 -3.52 -4.13 -17.13
CA GLN A 109 -3.04 -3.51 -18.39
C GLN A 109 -4.19 -3.40 -19.39
N GLN A 110 -4.94 -4.48 -19.59
CA GLN A 110 -6.09 -4.49 -20.51
C GLN A 110 -7.18 -3.49 -20.11
N ARG A 111 -7.44 -3.29 -18.82
CA ARG A 111 -8.45 -2.33 -18.35
C ARG A 111 -7.96 -0.88 -18.42
N GLN A 112 -6.68 -0.64 -18.18
CA GLN A 112 -6.07 0.69 -18.33
C GLN A 112 -6.06 1.11 -19.81
N GLU A 113 -5.71 0.21 -20.72
CA GLU A 113 -5.78 0.44 -22.17
C GLU A 113 -7.20 0.77 -22.63
N ARG A 114 -8.21 0.01 -22.15
CA ARG A 114 -9.62 0.29 -22.44
C ARG A 114 -10.09 1.65 -21.94
N LYS A 115 -9.61 2.07 -20.76
CA LYS A 115 -9.93 3.40 -20.20
C LYS A 115 -9.21 4.52 -20.95
N LYS A 116 -7.96 4.29 -21.38
CA LYS A 116 -7.19 5.23 -22.21
C LYS A 116 -7.87 5.46 -23.56
N HIS A 117 -8.29 4.39 -24.24
CA HIS A 117 -9.04 4.46 -25.50
C HIS A 117 -10.34 5.26 -25.35
N LYS A 118 -11.11 4.98 -24.29
CA LYS A 118 -12.40 5.65 -24.06
C LYS A 118 -12.27 7.14 -23.71
N SER A 119 -11.13 7.55 -23.12
CA SER A 119 -10.83 8.96 -22.88
C SER A 119 -10.36 9.68 -24.14
N VAL A 120 -9.58 9.03 -25.01
CA VAL A 120 -9.13 9.62 -26.29
C VAL A 120 -10.30 9.84 -27.25
N GLU A 121 -11.23 8.88 -27.34
CA GLU A 121 -12.45 9.01 -28.16
C GLU A 121 -13.34 10.18 -27.73
N ARG A 122 -13.43 10.46 -26.43
CA ARG A 122 -14.22 11.59 -25.90
C ARG A 122 -13.60 12.95 -26.19
N THR A 123 -12.27 13.04 -26.25
CA THR A 123 -11.56 14.30 -26.55
C THR A 123 -11.55 14.60 -28.05
N ALA A 124 -11.72 13.60 -28.92
CA ALA A 124 -11.77 13.78 -30.38
C ALA A 124 -13.16 14.22 -30.90
N GLN A 125 -14.18 14.24 -30.05
CA GLN A 125 -15.57 14.61 -30.38
C GLN A 125 -16.02 15.95 -29.76
N SER A 126 -15.10 16.73 -29.18
CA SER A 126 -15.29 18.12 -28.73
C SER A 126 -14.34 19.05 -29.46
#